data_AF-A0A350AVS8-F1
#
_entry.id   AF-A0A350AVS8-F1
#
_cell.length_a   1.000
_cell.length_b   1.000
_cell.length_c   1.000
_cell.angle_alpha   90.00
_cell.angle_beta   90.00
_cell.angle_gamma   90.00
#
_symmetry.space_group_name_H-M   'P 1'
#
loop_
_entity.id
_entity.type
_entity.pdbx_description
1 polymer ?
#
loop_
_entity_poly.entity_id
_entity_poly.type
_entity_poly.pdbx_seq_one_letter_code
_entity_poly.pdbx_strand_id
1 'polypeptide(L)'
;MNNNCTCTSTREKFLVVFQELKPQHWQLIESYGWVSKKGISSRDDNIAKLDDATLSNGISVSSEYAGCPYCKAKGIFICGHCMAVNCHDSDTGSIACAECHTHGELTPIEAL
;
A
#
# COMPACT_ATOMS: atom_id res chain seq x y z
N MET A 1 13.29 2.20 0.81
CA MET A 1 12.03 2.97 0.86
C MET A 1 10.89 2.03 1.19
N ASN A 2 9.88 2.57 1.87
CA ASN A 2 9.05 1.86 2.83
C ASN A 2 7.90 1.10 2.15
N ASN A 3 8.06 -0.22 1.96
CA ASN A 3 6.96 -1.10 1.57
C ASN A 3 6.18 -1.65 2.79
N ASN A 4 6.40 -1.07 3.98
CA ASN A 4 5.59 -1.38 5.15
C ASN A 4 4.28 -0.61 5.06
N CYS A 5 3.20 -1.37 4.97
CA CYS A 5 1.84 -0.90 5.06
C CYS A 5 1.28 -1.23 6.45
N THR A 6 0.40 -0.39 6.96
CA THR A 6 -0.25 -0.60 8.26
C THR A 6 -1.73 -0.90 8.06
N CYS A 7 -2.21 -1.95 8.72
CA CYS A 7 -3.62 -2.31 8.67
C CYS A 7 -4.47 -1.27 9.41
N THR A 8 -5.48 -0.71 8.75
CA THR A 8 -6.37 0.28 9.38
C THR A 8 -7.29 -0.32 10.45
N SER A 9 -7.60 -1.62 10.36
CA SER A 9 -8.44 -2.31 11.35
C SER A 9 -7.66 -2.79 12.57
N THR A 10 -6.47 -3.38 12.38
CA THR A 10 -5.71 -4.02 13.48
C THR A 10 -4.49 -3.22 13.92
N ARG A 11 -4.04 -2.24 13.13
CA ARG A 11 -2.78 -1.50 13.30
C ARG A 11 -1.52 -2.34 13.20
N GLU A 12 -1.65 -3.59 12.75
CA GLU A 12 -0.51 -4.47 12.49
C GLU A 12 0.22 -4.05 11.20
N LYS A 13 1.55 -4.14 11.21
CA LYS A 13 2.40 -3.84 10.05
C LYS A 13 2.54 -5.05 9.14
N PHE A 14 2.49 -4.83 7.83
CA PHE A 14 2.69 -5.84 6.81
C PHE A 14 3.47 -5.28 5.62
N LEU A 15 3.98 -6.17 4.78
CA LEU A 15 4.68 -5.81 3.55
C LEU A 15 3.71 -5.82 2.38
N VAL A 16 3.82 -4.83 1.49
CA VAL A 16 3.20 -4.85 0.17
C VAL A 16 4.26 -5.02 -0.92
N VAL A 17 3.89 -5.64 -2.03
CA VAL A 17 4.77 -5.90 -3.17
C VAL A 17 4.20 -5.27 -4.42
N PHE A 18 5.04 -4.49 -5.09
CA PHE A 18 4.72 -3.88 -6.38
C PHE A 18 5.62 -4.47 -7.45
N GLN A 19 5.06 -4.64 -8.64
CA GLN A 19 5.75 -5.01 -9.86
C GLN A 19 5.66 -3.88 -10.88
N GLU A 20 6.78 -3.54 -11.53
CA GLU A 20 6.76 -2.64 -12.68
C GLU A 20 6.23 -3.40 -13.90
N LEU A 21 5.14 -2.94 -14.49
CA LEU A 21 4.63 -3.55 -15.72
C LEU A 21 5.27 -2.93 -16.96
N LYS A 22 5.55 -1.63 -16.91
CA LYS A 22 6.22 -0.80 -17.92
C LYS A 22 6.73 0.47 -17.23
N PRO A 23 7.65 1.25 -17.83
CA PRO A 23 8.23 2.43 -17.18
C PRO A 23 7.18 3.31 -16.51
N GLN A 24 7.32 3.53 -15.21
CA GLN A 24 6.44 4.37 -14.37
C GLN A 24 4.99 3.86 -14.23
N HIS A 25 4.69 2.61 -14.56
CA HIS A 25 3.40 1.99 -14.28
C HIS A 25 3.57 0.76 -13.39
N TRP A 26 3.05 0.88 -12.18
CA TRP A 26 3.23 -0.11 -11.14
C TRP A 26 1.92 -0.80 -10.81
N GLN A 27 2.03 -2.08 -10.45
CA GLN A 27 0.91 -2.88 -10.03
C GLN A 27 1.17 -3.44 -8.63
N LEU A 28 0.22 -3.23 -7.71
CA LEU A 28 0.17 -3.92 -6.42
C LEU A 28 -0.24 -5.37 -6.66
N ILE A 29 0.65 -6.31 -6.39
CA ILE A 29 0.45 -7.73 -6.72
C ILE A 29 0.30 -8.61 -5.49
N GLU A 30 0.92 -8.27 -4.35
CA GLU A 30 0.93 -9.16 -3.19
C GLU A 30 1.13 -8.43 -1.86
N SER A 31 0.85 -9.13 -0.76
CA SER A 31 1.18 -8.64 0.58
C SER A 31 1.44 -9.77 1.58
N TYR A 32 2.24 -9.48 2.61
CA TYR A 32 2.69 -10.46 3.59
C TYR A 32 2.68 -9.91 5.01
N GLY A 33 2.02 -10.62 5.92
CA GLY A 33 2.05 -10.30 7.36
C GLY A 33 3.44 -10.52 7.95
N TRP A 34 3.75 -9.82 9.05
CA TRP A 34 5.08 -9.85 9.66
C TRP A 34 5.49 -11.24 10.20
N VAL A 35 4.51 -12.05 10.61
CA VAL A 35 4.72 -13.45 11.04
C VAL A 35 5.20 -14.37 9.91
N SER A 36 5.06 -13.95 8.65
CA SER A 36 5.53 -14.70 7.47
C SER A 36 7.00 -14.43 7.13
N LYS A 37 7.76 -13.72 7.97
CA LYS A 37 9.16 -13.32 7.73
C LYS A 37 10.19 -14.45 7.54
N LYS A 38 9.81 -15.73 7.66
CA LYS A 38 10.64 -16.84 7.17
C LYS A 38 10.57 -16.92 5.65
N GLY A 39 11.14 -15.96 4.93
CA GLY A 39 11.33 -16.11 3.47
C GLY A 39 11.51 -14.81 2.68
N ILE A 40 10.98 -13.69 3.13
CA ILE A 40 11.05 -12.43 2.37
C ILE A 40 12.28 -11.65 2.81
N SER A 41 13.45 -12.16 2.43
CA SER A 41 14.63 -11.29 2.34
C SER A 41 14.38 -10.32 1.19
N SER A 42 14.69 -9.05 1.41
CA SER A 42 14.66 -7.94 0.44
C SER A 42 15.57 -8.17 -0.78
N ARG A 43 15.39 -9.26 -1.54
CA ARG A 43 16.34 -9.80 -2.52
C ARG A 43 15.77 -10.09 -3.91
N ASP A 44 14.56 -9.65 -4.22
CA ASP A 44 14.12 -9.59 -5.61
C ASP A 44 14.22 -8.15 -6.10
N ASP A 45 15.13 -7.92 -7.05
CA ASP A 45 15.43 -6.61 -7.66
C ASP A 45 14.22 -6.03 -8.43
N ASN A 46 13.12 -6.79 -8.55
CA ASN A 46 11.86 -6.38 -9.18
C ASN A 46 10.81 -5.85 -8.18
N ILE A 47 11.08 -5.85 -6.87
CA ILE A 47 10.17 -5.29 -5.87
C ILE A 47 10.36 -3.78 -5.81
N ALA A 48 9.37 -3.05 -6.29
CA ALA A 48 9.40 -1.60 -6.25
C ALA A 48 9.38 -1.08 -4.82
N LYS A 49 10.11 0.01 -4.64
CA LYS A 49 9.91 0.92 -3.55
C LYS A 49 8.97 2.02 -4.05
N LEU A 50 7.90 2.30 -3.30
CA LEU A 50 7.07 3.46 -3.58
C LEU A 50 7.81 4.74 -3.17
N ASP A 51 7.86 5.70 -4.10
CA ASP A 51 8.18 7.10 -3.84
C ASP A 51 7.03 8.00 -4.33
N ASP A 52 7.11 9.30 -4.01
CA ASP A 52 6.04 10.25 -4.30
C ASP A 52 5.80 10.43 -5.81
N ALA A 53 6.86 10.34 -6.62
CA ALA A 53 6.79 10.42 -8.08
C ALA A 53 6.22 9.14 -8.72
N THR A 54 6.37 8.00 -8.05
CA THR A 54 5.81 6.72 -8.46
C THR A 54 4.28 6.70 -8.35
N LEU A 55 3.73 7.46 -7.40
CA LEU A 55 2.29 7.59 -7.23
C LEU A 55 1.67 8.46 -8.31
N SER A 56 2.30 9.56 -8.71
CA SER A 56 1.70 10.51 -9.66
C SER A 56 1.36 9.91 -11.03
N ASN A 57 1.96 8.77 -11.40
CA ASN A 57 1.72 8.08 -12.68
C ASN A 57 0.81 6.84 -12.57
N GLY A 58 0.20 6.63 -11.41
CA GLY A 58 -0.83 5.64 -11.18
C GLY A 58 -0.31 4.29 -10.68
N ILE A 59 -0.94 3.81 -9.61
CA ILE A 59 -0.81 2.43 -9.13
C ILE A 59 -2.08 1.69 -9.50
N SER A 60 -1.93 0.56 -10.18
CA SER A 60 -3.04 -0.38 -10.40
C SER A 60 -3.01 -1.49 -9.33
N VAL A 61 -4.16 -2.07 -9.02
CA VAL A 61 -4.25 -3.25 -8.15
C VAL A 61 -4.47 -4.47 -9.03
N SER A 62 -3.66 -5.51 -8.85
CA SER A 62 -3.84 -6.79 -9.55
C SER A 62 -5.15 -7.46 -9.12
N SER A 63 -5.84 -8.15 -10.04
CA SER A 63 -7.00 -8.98 -9.72
C SER A 63 -6.66 -10.09 -8.72
N GLU A 64 -5.41 -10.56 -8.75
CA GLU A 64 -4.88 -11.63 -7.89
C GLU A 64 -4.41 -11.11 -6.53
N TYR A 65 -4.44 -9.79 -6.30
CA TYR A 65 -4.07 -9.22 -5.01
C TYR A 65 -5.04 -9.70 -3.92
N ALA A 66 -4.53 -10.55 -3.02
CA ALA A 66 -5.30 -11.16 -1.93
C ALA A 66 -5.78 -10.16 -0.85
N GLY A 67 -5.38 -8.88 -0.95
CA GLY A 67 -5.69 -7.85 0.03
C GLY A 67 -4.78 -7.88 1.25
N CYS A 68 -4.99 -6.93 2.16
CA CYS A 68 -4.32 -6.85 3.45
C CYS A 68 -4.36 -8.20 4.18
N PRO A 69 -3.24 -8.73 4.70
CA PRO A 69 -3.22 -10.06 5.31
C PRO A 69 -4.13 -10.17 6.53
N TYR A 70 -4.38 -9.05 7.21
CA TYR A 70 -5.16 -8.97 8.44
C TYR A 70 -6.65 -8.69 8.22
N CYS A 71 -6.99 -7.68 7.41
CA CYS A 71 -8.40 -7.28 7.20
C CYS A 71 -8.94 -7.48 5.78
N LYS A 72 -8.13 -8.00 4.86
CA LYS A 72 -8.48 -8.30 3.45
C LYS A 72 -8.85 -7.08 2.59
N ALA A 73 -8.73 -5.87 3.11
CA ALA A 73 -8.84 -4.63 2.33
C ALA A 73 -7.98 -4.68 1.06
N LYS A 74 -8.56 -4.34 -0.09
CA LYS A 74 -7.91 -4.48 -1.41
C LYS A 74 -7.27 -3.20 -1.94
N GLY A 75 -7.50 -2.08 -1.29
CA GLY A 75 -6.86 -0.80 -1.61
C GLY A 75 -5.74 -0.44 -0.64
N ILE A 76 -4.96 0.56 -1.03
CA ILE A 76 -3.98 1.24 -0.18
C ILE A 76 -4.10 2.75 -0.37
N PHE A 77 -3.70 3.52 0.64
CA PHE A 77 -3.50 4.96 0.53
C PHE A 77 -2.22 5.38 1.26
N ILE A 78 -1.74 6.57 0.94
CA ILE A 78 -0.59 7.18 1.61
C ILE A 78 -1.06 8.40 2.38
N CYS A 79 -0.71 8.45 3.65
CA CYS A 79 -1.05 9.60 4.48
C CYS A 79 -0.21 10.81 4.07
N GLY A 80 -0.84 11.88 3.58
CA GLY A 80 -0.13 13.12 3.23
C GLY A 80 0.52 13.86 4.41
N HIS A 81 0.24 13.46 5.66
CA HIS A 81 0.84 14.06 6.86
C HIS A 81 2.12 13.34 7.30
N CYS A 82 2.10 12.00 7.39
CA CYS A 82 3.22 11.22 7.92
C CYS A 82 3.84 10.24 6.90
N MET A 83 3.36 10.25 5.66
CA MET A 83 3.82 9.42 4.54
C MET A 83 3.73 7.90 4.78
N ALA A 84 2.94 7.47 5.77
CA ALA A 84 2.70 6.05 6.02
C ALA A 84 1.75 5.46 4.95
N VAL A 85 2.08 4.27 4.47
CA VAL A 85 1.20 3.46 3.61
C VAL A 85 0.21 2.72 4.50
N ASN A 86 -1.08 2.76 4.16
CA ASN A 86 -2.16 2.16 4.93
C ASN A 86 -3.06 1.34 4.00
N CYS A 87 -3.64 0.23 4.48
CA CYS A 87 -4.69 -0.44 3.72
C CYS A 87 -6.01 0.30 3.84
N HIS A 88 -6.82 0.20 2.80
CA HIS A 88 -8.16 0.78 2.78
C HIS A 88 -9.09 -0.07 1.93
N ASP A 89 -10.35 -0.11 2.35
CA ASP A 89 -11.42 -0.77 1.61
C ASP A 89 -12.27 0.31 0.94
N SER A 90 -12.57 0.14 -0.35
CA SER A 90 -12.92 1.18 -1.33
C SER A 90 -14.18 2.02 -1.06
N ASP A 91 -14.81 1.87 0.10
CA ASP A 91 -16.20 2.29 0.33
C ASP A 91 -16.36 3.41 1.38
N THR A 92 -15.29 4.05 1.86
CA THR A 92 -15.41 5.11 2.90
C THR A 92 -14.84 6.46 2.46
N GLY A 93 -15.70 7.50 2.46
CA GLY A 93 -15.30 8.88 2.14
C GLY A 93 -14.38 9.55 3.17
N SER A 94 -14.37 9.11 4.43
CA SER A 94 -13.40 9.53 5.44
C SER A 94 -12.46 8.38 5.81
N ILE A 95 -11.17 8.64 5.78
CA ILE A 95 -10.13 7.69 6.19
C ILE A 95 -9.34 8.23 7.39
N ALA A 96 -8.79 7.32 8.19
CA ALA A 96 -7.87 7.65 9.28
C ALA A 96 -6.55 6.91 9.07
N CYS A 97 -5.43 7.62 9.20
CA CYS A 97 -4.11 7.00 9.19
C CYS A 97 -3.93 6.10 10.41
N ALA A 98 -3.55 4.84 10.20
CA ALA A 98 -3.36 3.87 11.28
C ALA A 98 -2.12 4.19 12.14
N GLU A 99 -1.14 4.93 11.59
CA GLU A 99 0.08 5.31 12.29
C GLU A 99 -0.06 6.65 13.05
N CYS A 100 -0.47 7.73 12.38
CA CYS A 100 -0.51 9.07 12.99
C CYS A 100 -1.90 9.56 13.38
N HIS A 101 -2.95 8.77 13.10
CA HIS A 101 -4.35 9.08 13.44
C HIS A 101 -4.93 10.36 12.82
N THR A 102 -4.22 10.97 11.86
CA THR A 102 -4.76 12.06 11.05
C THR A 102 -5.90 11.54 10.19
N HIS A 103 -7.00 12.30 10.14
CA HIS A 103 -8.17 12.00 9.32
C HIS A 103 -8.14 12.85 8.05
N GLY A 104 -8.71 12.33 6.98
CA GLY A 104 -8.83 13.04 5.72
C GLY A 104 -9.74 12.32 4.75
N GLU A 105 -9.81 12.84 3.53
CA GLU A 105 -10.53 12.24 2.42
C GLU A 105 -9.53 11.66 1.42
N LEU A 106 -9.96 10.66 0.66
CA LEU A 106 -9.15 10.12 -0.43
C LEU A 106 -9.28 11.02 -1.66
N THR A 107 -8.17 11.60 -2.09
CA THR A 107 -8.06 12.21 -3.41
C THR A 107 -7.56 11.16 -4.40
N PRO A 108 -8.30 10.85 -5.48
CA PRO A 108 -7.78 10.05 -6.57
C PRO A 108 -6.46 10.64 -7.07
N ILE A 109 -5.49 9.77 -7.33
CA ILE A 109 -4.16 10.16 -7.80
C ILE A 109 -4.24 10.98 -9.11
N GLU A 110 -5.25 10.74 -9.95
CA GLU A 110 -5.49 11.47 -11.20
C GLU A 110 -5.88 12.95 -11.01
N ALA A 111 -6.17 13.37 -9.78
CA ALA A 111 -6.61 14.73 -9.45
C ALA A 111 -5.51 15.62 -8.83
N LEU A 112 -4.25 15.16 -8.83
CA LEU A 112 -3.07 15.91 -8.36
C LEU A 112 -2.25 16.51 -9.51
#